data_AF-A0A957EIS1-F1
#
_entry.id   AF-A0A957EIS1-F1
#
_cell.length_a   1.000
_cell.length_b   1.000
_cell.length_c   1.000
_cell.angle_alpha   90.00
_cell.angle_beta   90.00
_cell.angle_gamma   90.00
#
_symmetry.space_group_name_H-M   'P 1'
#
loop_
_entity.id
_entity.type
_entity.pdbx_description
1 polymer ?
#
loop_
_entity_poly.entity_id
_entity_poly.type
_entity_poly.pdbx_seq_one_letter_code
_entity_poly.pdbx_strand_id
1 'polypeptide(L)'
;MNERFDWQIGEEEDGRISPHPTAVSRQSRLWFWLGLTAVLLLSGGWLWRTLQAQLADAGHAAVEMTQVALNFERDAYLAGDGDLFYSFQASQPDWFSAQLQPLNGRLYRHNPIITQAERHDAYFWANVQWAEGSQIYQRVAFWQMQPDGSLIHQPEAPGYWGGFDSALYPWGQLDYFQIDADLAGQIGPYVTAQIAALCRDNCPTAERPFILTLANDFAETAAPNQMRVPSPRLVGLDENGAPSDLFWELLDGRLVDRFGRITLRF
;
A
#
# COMPACT_ATOMS: atom_id res chain seq x y z
N MET A 1 35.93 41.85 17.88
CA MET A 1 36.36 41.70 19.29
C MET A 1 35.79 40.36 19.73
N ASN A 2 36.40 39.19 19.53
CA ASN A 2 37.75 38.68 19.81
C ASN A 2 38.13 38.71 21.29
N GLU A 3 37.61 37.74 22.05
CA GLU A 3 38.24 37.23 23.26
C GLU A 3 38.48 35.74 23.08
N ARG A 4 39.72 35.41 22.74
CA ARG A 4 40.30 34.07 22.80
C ARG A 4 40.58 33.77 24.26
N PHE A 5 40.05 32.67 24.77
CA PHE A 5 40.48 32.13 26.05
C PHE A 5 41.82 31.41 25.87
N ASP A 6 42.83 32.02 26.47
CA ASP A 6 44.22 31.63 26.56
C ASP A 6 44.39 30.67 27.74
N TRP A 7 44.97 29.49 27.53
CA TRP A 7 45.50 28.68 28.61
C TRP A 7 47.00 28.51 28.38
N GLN A 8 47.77 29.38 29.03
CA GLN A 8 49.20 29.21 29.29
C GLN A 8 49.36 28.57 30.67
N ILE A 9 50.02 27.40 30.73
CA ILE A 9 50.59 26.87 31.97
C ILE A 9 52.02 26.40 31.66
N GLY A 10 52.98 27.18 32.17
CA GLY A 10 54.22 26.75 32.81
C GLY A 10 55.19 25.86 32.03
N GLU A 11 56.21 26.49 31.44
CA GLU A 11 57.51 25.87 31.21
C GLU A 11 58.25 25.76 32.56
N GLU A 12 58.44 24.54 33.05
CA GLU A 12 59.59 24.19 33.90
C GLU A 12 60.42 23.16 33.11
N GLU A 13 61.51 23.65 32.51
CA GLU A 13 62.64 22.82 32.12
C GLU A 13 63.31 22.30 33.40
N ASP A 14 63.38 20.98 33.58
CA ASP A 14 64.64 20.31 33.88
C ASP A 14 64.48 18.79 33.95
N GLY A 15 65.41 18.10 33.30
CA GLY A 15 65.58 16.66 33.43
C GLY A 15 65.38 15.89 32.13
N ARG A 16 66.44 15.84 31.31
CA ARG A 16 66.60 14.81 30.27
C ARG A 16 66.52 13.43 30.92
N ILE A 17 65.33 12.81 30.85
CA ILE A 17 65.18 11.37 30.94
C ILE A 17 65.01 10.89 29.50
N SER A 18 66.03 10.18 28.99
CA SER A 18 65.96 9.49 27.71
C SER A 18 64.64 8.72 27.61
N PRO A 19 63.79 8.95 26.59
CA PRO A 19 62.66 8.07 26.36
C PRO A 19 63.27 6.74 25.96
N HIS A 20 63.24 5.75 26.86
CA HIS A 20 63.26 4.38 26.40
C HIS A 20 62.04 4.23 25.50
N PRO A 21 62.21 3.96 24.19
CA PRO A 21 61.08 3.51 23.40
C PRO A 21 60.68 2.19 24.03
N THR A 22 59.61 2.16 24.82
CA THR A 22 58.81 0.95 24.94
C THR A 22 58.29 0.68 23.54
N ALA A 23 59.11 -0.02 22.76
CA ALA A 23 58.76 -0.57 21.47
C ALA A 23 57.62 -1.55 21.74
N VAL A 24 56.41 -1.03 21.78
CA VAL A 24 55.19 -1.80 21.70
C VAL A 24 55.35 -2.60 20.42
N SER A 25 55.55 -3.92 20.57
CA SER A 25 55.95 -4.78 19.47
C SER A 25 54.97 -4.59 18.31
N ARG A 26 55.47 -4.50 17.08
CA ARG A 26 54.63 -4.31 15.88
C ARG A 26 53.46 -5.31 15.82
N GLN A 27 53.66 -6.47 16.44
CA GLN A 27 52.69 -7.54 16.63
C GLN A 27 51.52 -7.14 17.56
N SER A 28 51.77 -6.46 18.68
CA SER A 28 50.72 -6.02 19.62
C SER A 28 49.79 -4.94 19.05
N ARG A 29 50.29 -4.02 18.21
CA ARG A 29 49.45 -3.06 17.47
C ARG A 29 48.55 -3.76 16.46
N LEU A 30 49.05 -4.81 15.80
CA LEU A 30 48.30 -5.60 14.84
C LEU A 30 47.17 -6.40 15.51
N TRP A 31 47.46 -7.01 16.67
CA TRP A 31 46.45 -7.69 17.50
C TRP A 31 45.39 -6.74 18.05
N PHE A 32 45.77 -5.51 18.42
CA PHE A 32 44.81 -4.50 18.86
C PHE A 32 43.82 -4.12 17.74
N TRP A 33 44.33 -3.86 16.52
CA TRP A 33 43.46 -3.54 15.37
C TRP A 33 42.58 -4.72 14.96
N LEU A 34 43.09 -5.95 14.97
CA LEU A 34 42.29 -7.15 14.73
C LEU A 34 41.23 -7.37 15.81
N GLY A 35 41.55 -7.11 17.07
CA GLY A 35 40.58 -7.14 18.17
C GLY A 35 39.48 -6.10 17.99
N LEU A 36 39.84 -4.86 17.62
CA LEU A 36 38.89 -3.79 17.36
C LEU A 36 37.97 -4.10 16.18
N THR A 37 38.50 -4.59 15.06
CA THR A 37 37.68 -4.96 13.90
C THR A 37 36.77 -6.15 14.20
N ALA A 38 37.25 -7.15 14.95
CA ALA A 38 36.41 -8.26 15.41
C ALA A 38 35.27 -7.77 16.30
N VAL A 39 35.53 -6.85 17.24
CA VAL A 39 34.48 -6.25 18.09
C VAL A 39 33.48 -5.43 17.27
N LEU A 40 33.93 -4.65 16.29
CA LEU A 40 33.04 -3.90 15.40
C LEU A 40 32.17 -4.81 14.52
N LEU A 41 32.73 -5.90 13.99
CA LEU A 41 31.97 -6.88 13.20
C LEU A 41 30.96 -7.65 14.05
N LEU A 42 31.33 -8.05 15.27
CA LEU A 42 30.44 -8.75 16.19
C LEU A 42 29.33 -7.85 16.72
N SER A 43 29.64 -6.60 17.06
CA SER A 43 28.63 -5.61 17.50
C SER A 43 27.70 -5.20 16.36
N GLY A 44 28.23 -4.97 15.15
CA GLY A 44 27.43 -4.71 13.95
C GLY A 44 26.51 -5.88 13.60
N GLY A 45 27.00 -7.12 13.70
CA GLY A 45 26.20 -8.32 13.49
C GLY A 45 25.09 -8.52 14.53
N TRP A 46 25.36 -8.19 15.80
CA TRP A 46 24.37 -8.26 16.87
C TRP A 46 23.30 -7.17 16.73
N LEU A 47 23.70 -5.93 16.41
CA LEU A 47 22.78 -4.82 16.11
C LEU A 47 21.88 -5.16 14.91
N TRP A 48 22.46 -5.73 13.85
CA TRP A 48 21.69 -6.16 12.68
C TRP A 48 20.65 -7.22 13.03
N ARG A 49 21.01 -8.24 13.81
CA ARG A 49 20.08 -9.29 14.23
C ARG A 49 18.96 -8.76 15.13
N THR A 50 19.28 -7.87 16.06
CA THR A 50 18.27 -7.28 16.96
C THR A 50 17.31 -6.39 16.19
N LEU A 51 17.79 -5.61 15.21
CA LEU A 51 16.95 -4.84 14.30
C LEU A 51 16.05 -5.75 13.45
N GLN A 52 16.58 -6.83 12.88
CA GLN A 52 15.78 -7.78 12.11
C GLN A 52 14.70 -8.46 12.96
N ALA A 53 15.01 -8.85 14.20
CA ALA A 53 14.03 -9.42 15.11
C ALA A 53 12.92 -8.41 15.44
N GLN A 54 13.28 -7.16 15.76
CA GLN A 54 12.30 -6.10 16.03
C GLN A 54 11.40 -5.81 14.83
N LEU A 55 11.94 -5.82 13.62
CA LEU A 55 11.15 -5.62 12.39
C LEU A 55 10.21 -6.80 12.14
N ALA A 56 10.66 -8.04 12.35
CA ALA A 56 9.82 -9.23 12.23
C ALA A 56 8.68 -9.22 13.27
N ASP A 57 8.99 -8.90 14.53
CA ASP A 57 8.00 -8.81 15.60
C ASP A 57 6.96 -7.71 15.31
N ALA A 58 7.41 -6.56 14.79
CA ALA A 58 6.51 -5.47 14.39
C ALA A 58 5.58 -5.86 13.23
N GLY A 59 6.10 -6.59 12.23
CA GLY A 59 5.29 -7.12 11.13
C GLY A 59 4.23 -8.12 11.61
N HIS A 60 4.62 -9.07 12.48
CA HIS A 60 3.68 -10.02 13.08
C HIS A 60 2.59 -9.32 13.91
N ALA A 61 2.96 -8.34 14.73
CA ALA A 61 2.00 -7.56 15.50
C ALA A 61 1.03 -6.77 14.60
N ALA A 62 1.51 -6.19 13.50
CA ALA A 62 0.67 -5.49 12.54
C ALA A 62 -0.35 -6.43 11.86
N VAL A 63 0.10 -7.63 11.46
CA VAL A 63 -0.77 -8.67 10.89
C VAL A 63 -1.83 -9.10 11.91
N GLU A 64 -1.44 -9.34 13.16
CA GLU A 64 -2.39 -9.75 14.20
C GLU A 64 -3.44 -8.66 14.46
N MET A 65 -3.03 -7.40 14.65
CA MET A 65 -3.97 -6.30 14.90
C MET A 65 -4.95 -6.08 13.75
N THR A 66 -4.46 -6.08 12.51
CA THR A 66 -5.32 -5.91 11.32
C THR A 66 -6.22 -7.13 11.09
N GLN A 67 -5.75 -8.35 11.37
CA GLN A 67 -6.58 -9.55 11.31
C GLN A 67 -7.72 -9.50 12.33
N VAL A 68 -7.45 -9.03 13.55
CA VAL A 68 -8.48 -8.85 14.58
C VAL A 68 -9.54 -7.85 14.11
N ALA A 69 -9.14 -6.70 13.57
CA ALA A 69 -10.08 -5.71 13.02
C ALA A 69 -10.91 -6.29 11.87
N LEU A 70 -10.28 -6.97 10.90
CA LEU A 70 -10.94 -7.63 9.79
C LEU A 70 -11.94 -8.71 10.25
N ASN A 71 -11.61 -9.46 11.31
CA ASN A 71 -12.51 -10.45 11.90
C ASN A 71 -13.75 -9.78 12.51
N PHE A 72 -13.59 -8.67 13.24
CA PHE A 72 -14.72 -7.91 13.79
C PHE A 72 -15.63 -7.38 12.69
N GLU A 73 -15.08 -6.80 11.62
CA GLU A 73 -15.85 -6.36 10.46
C GLU A 73 -16.63 -7.52 9.84
N ARG A 74 -15.95 -8.64 9.60
CA ARG A 74 -16.57 -9.83 9.02
C ARG A 74 -17.70 -10.36 9.89
N ASP A 75 -17.48 -10.50 11.20
CA ASP A 75 -18.46 -11.08 12.10
C ASP A 75 -19.70 -10.18 12.21
N ALA A 76 -19.53 -8.87 12.24
CA ALA A 76 -20.63 -7.91 12.16
C ALA A 76 -21.41 -8.02 10.83
N TYR A 77 -20.71 -8.11 9.69
CA TYR A 77 -21.33 -8.30 8.39
C TYR A 77 -22.13 -9.61 8.31
N LEU A 78 -21.56 -10.72 8.78
CA LEU A 78 -22.21 -12.04 8.76
C LEU A 78 -23.39 -12.13 9.75
N ALA A 79 -23.35 -11.37 10.84
CA ALA A 79 -24.48 -11.22 11.76
C ALA A 79 -25.62 -10.36 11.19
N GLY A 80 -25.36 -9.61 10.11
CA GLY A 80 -26.28 -8.61 9.58
C GLY A 80 -26.41 -7.37 10.46
N ASP A 81 -25.45 -7.13 11.35
CA ASP A 81 -25.41 -5.95 12.21
C ASP A 81 -24.71 -4.80 11.48
N GLY A 82 -25.51 -4.08 10.68
CA GLY A 82 -25.03 -2.95 9.89
C GLY A 82 -24.45 -1.83 10.75
N ASP A 83 -25.07 -1.53 11.89
CA ASP A 83 -24.61 -0.46 12.78
C ASP A 83 -23.21 -0.77 13.32
N LEU A 84 -22.99 -2.00 13.78
CA LEU A 84 -21.68 -2.46 14.21
C LEU A 84 -20.69 -2.51 13.04
N PHE A 85 -21.09 -3.04 11.89
CA PHE A 85 -20.24 -3.13 10.71
C PHE A 85 -19.73 -1.76 10.25
N TYR A 86 -20.60 -0.75 10.20
CA TYR A 86 -20.22 0.62 9.83
C TYR A 86 -19.47 1.38 10.93
N SER A 87 -19.57 0.95 12.19
CA SER A 87 -18.79 1.56 13.29
C SER A 87 -17.28 1.35 13.14
N PHE A 88 -16.86 0.32 12.40
CA PHE A 88 -15.45 0.04 12.09
C PHE A 88 -14.95 0.76 10.83
N GLN A 89 -15.75 1.64 10.23
CA GLN A 89 -15.46 2.22 8.92
C GLN A 89 -15.38 3.74 8.96
N ALA A 90 -14.56 4.30 8.07
CA ALA A 90 -14.46 5.75 7.90
C ALA A 90 -15.82 6.34 7.55
N SER A 91 -16.19 7.47 8.16
CA SER A 91 -17.49 8.13 7.98
C SER A 91 -17.55 8.93 6.68
N GLN A 92 -17.32 8.28 5.53
CA GLN A 92 -17.37 8.86 4.20
C GLN A 92 -18.55 8.26 3.40
N PRO A 93 -19.50 9.07 2.87
CA PRO A 93 -20.72 8.54 2.26
C PRO A 93 -20.51 7.65 1.02
N ASP A 94 -19.52 8.00 0.20
CA ASP A 94 -19.07 7.24 -0.97
C ASP A 94 -18.46 5.90 -0.55
N TRP A 95 -17.62 5.90 0.49
CA TRP A 95 -17.08 4.67 1.09
C TRP A 95 -18.19 3.76 1.60
N PHE A 96 -19.15 4.27 2.38
CA PHE A 96 -20.28 3.47 2.87
C PHE A 96 -21.10 2.86 1.73
N SER A 97 -21.36 3.65 0.69
CA SER A 97 -22.08 3.18 -0.51
C SER A 97 -21.30 2.09 -1.24
N ALA A 98 -19.97 2.20 -1.28
CA ALA A 98 -19.13 1.17 -1.87
C ALA A 98 -19.21 -0.15 -1.10
N GLN A 99 -19.26 -0.13 0.23
CA GLN A 99 -19.36 -1.36 1.04
C GLN A 99 -20.68 -2.11 0.87
N LEU A 100 -21.73 -1.40 0.45
CA LEU A 100 -23.02 -2.01 0.10
C LEU A 100 -22.97 -2.75 -1.25
N GLN A 101 -21.95 -2.51 -2.07
CA GLN A 101 -21.83 -3.19 -3.36
C GLN A 101 -21.61 -4.69 -3.14
N PRO A 102 -22.34 -5.56 -3.85
CA PRO A 102 -22.19 -7.02 -3.70
C PRO A 102 -20.75 -7.50 -3.82
N LEU A 103 -19.96 -6.87 -4.70
CA LEU A 103 -18.54 -7.17 -4.93
C LEU A 103 -17.70 -7.04 -3.65
N ASN A 104 -17.87 -5.94 -2.90
CA ASN A 104 -17.15 -5.70 -1.65
C ASN A 104 -17.64 -6.62 -0.53
N GLY A 105 -18.93 -6.97 -0.53
CA GLY A 105 -19.52 -7.92 0.40
C GLY A 105 -19.10 -9.38 0.20
N ARG A 106 -18.48 -9.75 -0.93
CA ARG A 106 -17.99 -11.12 -1.19
C ARG A 106 -16.89 -11.50 -0.21
N LEU A 107 -15.90 -10.61 0.00
CA LEU A 107 -14.75 -10.84 0.88
C LEU A 107 -15.18 -11.46 2.23
N TYR A 108 -16.14 -10.83 2.89
CA TYR A 108 -16.57 -11.20 4.25
C TYR A 108 -17.21 -12.60 4.32
N ARG A 109 -17.65 -13.18 3.19
CA ARG A 109 -18.21 -14.54 3.14
C ARG A 109 -17.14 -15.63 2.99
N HIS A 110 -15.88 -15.27 2.75
CA HIS A 110 -14.82 -16.20 2.35
C HIS A 110 -13.63 -16.28 3.31
N ASN A 111 -13.85 -15.98 4.60
CA ASN A 111 -12.83 -16.08 5.68
C ASN A 111 -11.50 -15.42 5.29
N PRO A 112 -11.52 -14.10 5.04
CA PRO A 112 -10.35 -13.38 4.56
C PRO A 112 -9.25 -13.35 5.63
N ILE A 113 -8.01 -13.42 5.17
CA ILE A 113 -6.81 -13.40 6.01
C ILE A 113 -5.89 -12.25 5.62
N ILE A 114 -5.19 -11.69 6.61
CA ILE A 114 -4.09 -10.77 6.40
C ILE A 114 -2.82 -11.58 6.14
N THR A 115 -2.22 -11.39 4.97
CA THR A 115 -0.96 -12.08 4.60
C THR A 115 0.27 -11.23 4.89
N GLN A 116 0.12 -9.91 4.81
CA GLN A 116 1.14 -8.93 5.13
C GLN A 116 0.47 -7.68 5.67
N ALA A 117 1.09 -7.04 6.66
CA ALA A 117 0.69 -5.73 7.15
C ALA A 117 1.90 -4.92 7.58
N GLU A 118 1.86 -3.61 7.29
CA GLU A 118 2.90 -2.66 7.66
C GLU A 118 2.27 -1.43 8.29
N ARG A 119 2.93 -0.90 9.31
CA ARG A 119 2.51 0.34 9.98
C ARG A 119 3.27 1.53 9.42
N HIS A 120 2.53 2.54 8.98
CA HIS A 120 3.02 3.82 8.46
C HIS A 120 2.32 4.95 9.23
N ASP A 121 3.03 5.56 10.18
CA ASP A 121 2.48 6.52 11.14
C ASP A 121 1.25 5.98 11.92
N ALA A 122 0.07 6.54 11.65
CA ALA A 122 -1.21 6.13 12.21
C ALA A 122 -1.97 5.13 11.32
N TYR A 123 -1.42 4.75 10.16
CA TYR A 123 -2.06 3.85 9.21
C TYR A 123 -1.42 2.46 9.23
N PHE A 124 -2.23 1.45 8.96
CA PHE A 124 -1.81 0.12 8.58
C PHE A 124 -2.16 -0.10 7.12
N TRP A 125 -1.21 -0.59 6.35
CA TRP A 125 -1.41 -1.05 4.98
C TRP A 125 -1.32 -2.56 5.02
N ALA A 126 -2.38 -3.26 4.62
CA ALA A 126 -2.39 -4.71 4.66
C ALA A 126 -2.82 -5.31 3.33
N ASN A 127 -2.25 -6.47 3.00
CA ASN A 127 -2.74 -7.34 1.95
C ASN A 127 -3.72 -8.35 2.54
N VAL A 128 -4.94 -8.34 2.02
CA VAL A 128 -6.03 -9.21 2.40
C VAL A 128 -6.20 -10.27 1.32
N GLN A 129 -6.15 -11.54 1.70
CA GLN A 129 -6.34 -12.67 0.79
C GLN A 129 -7.59 -13.46 1.18
N TRP A 130 -8.33 -13.95 0.19
CA TRP A 130 -9.43 -14.89 0.39
C TRP A 130 -9.51 -15.87 -0.78
N ALA A 131 -10.27 -16.96 -0.57
CA ALA A 131 -10.48 -17.97 -1.60
C ALA A 131 -11.98 -18.13 -1.92
N GLU A 132 -12.30 -18.18 -3.20
CA GLU A 132 -13.64 -18.48 -3.70
C GLU A 132 -13.58 -19.63 -4.70
N GLY A 133 -14.01 -20.82 -4.26
CA GLY A 133 -13.83 -22.03 -5.05
C GLY A 133 -12.34 -22.34 -5.24
N SER A 134 -11.88 -22.36 -6.49
CA SER A 134 -10.48 -22.57 -6.86
C SER A 134 -9.70 -21.27 -7.07
N GLN A 135 -10.34 -20.11 -6.97
CA GLN A 135 -9.70 -18.82 -7.18
C GLN A 135 -9.20 -18.25 -5.86
N ILE A 136 -7.99 -17.68 -5.90
CA ILE A 136 -7.42 -16.91 -4.80
C ILE A 136 -7.40 -15.45 -5.23
N TYR A 137 -7.94 -14.61 -4.36
CA TYR A 137 -7.98 -13.17 -4.55
C TYR A 137 -7.16 -12.46 -3.49
N GLN A 138 -6.57 -11.34 -3.88
CA GLN A 138 -5.80 -10.47 -2.99
C GLN A 138 -6.21 -9.02 -3.19
N ARG A 139 -6.30 -8.24 -2.13
CA ARG A 139 -6.53 -6.79 -2.23
C ARG A 139 -5.82 -6.06 -1.11
N VAL A 140 -5.49 -4.80 -1.33
CA VAL A 140 -5.03 -3.94 -0.25
C VAL A 140 -6.21 -3.36 0.53
N ALA A 141 -6.02 -3.24 1.83
CA ALA A 141 -6.94 -2.59 2.74
C ALA A 141 -6.16 -1.73 3.73
N PHE A 142 -6.80 -0.68 4.21
CA PHE A 142 -6.17 0.32 5.05
C PHE A 142 -6.94 0.48 6.35
N TRP A 143 -6.22 0.58 7.46
CA TRP A 143 -6.81 0.92 8.75
C TRP A 143 -6.08 2.09 9.37
N GLN A 144 -6.82 2.98 10.01
CA GLN A 144 -6.25 4.05 10.82
C GLN A 144 -6.42 3.73 12.30
N MET A 145 -5.31 3.77 13.03
CA MET A 145 -5.27 3.66 14.48
C MET A 145 -5.87 4.92 15.12
N GLN A 146 -6.89 4.69 15.94
CA GLN A 146 -7.55 5.72 16.73
C GLN A 146 -6.84 5.95 18.07
N PRO A 147 -7.08 7.08 18.75
CA PRO A 147 -6.46 7.36 20.05
C PRO A 147 -6.76 6.33 21.15
N ASP A 148 -7.89 5.62 21.05
CA ASP A 148 -8.29 4.55 21.97
C ASP A 148 -7.68 3.18 21.64
N GLY A 149 -6.86 3.11 20.59
CA GLY A 149 -6.23 1.88 20.11
C GLY A 149 -7.08 1.05 19.15
N SER A 150 -8.31 1.46 18.85
CA SER A 150 -9.14 0.81 17.84
C SER A 150 -8.64 1.10 16.42
N LEU A 151 -9.02 0.25 15.47
CA LEU A 151 -8.72 0.40 14.05
C LEU A 151 -10.00 0.72 13.27
N ILE A 152 -9.95 1.77 12.46
CA ILE A 152 -11.04 2.17 11.56
C ILE A 152 -10.59 1.92 10.12
N HIS A 153 -11.34 1.13 9.37
CA HIS A 153 -11.10 0.84 7.96
C HIS A 153 -11.27 2.12 7.13
N GLN A 154 -10.25 2.45 6.34
CA GLN A 154 -10.17 3.62 5.50
C GLN A 154 -10.27 3.23 4.01
N PRO A 155 -10.90 4.07 3.16
CA PRO A 155 -10.95 3.84 1.72
C PRO A 155 -9.56 3.96 1.07
N GLU A 156 -8.69 4.80 1.63
CA GLU A 156 -7.35 5.09 1.15
C GLU A 156 -6.37 5.29 2.31
N ALA A 157 -5.07 5.19 2.02
CA ALA A 157 -4.02 5.62 2.94
C ALA A 157 -3.06 6.61 2.27
N PRO A 158 -2.70 7.71 2.96
CA PRO A 158 -1.65 8.62 2.48
C PRO A 158 -0.34 7.89 2.25
N GLY A 159 0.33 8.17 1.12
CA GLY A 159 1.67 7.66 0.82
C GLY A 159 1.73 6.27 0.17
N TYR A 160 0.66 5.48 0.19
CA TYR A 160 0.65 4.14 -0.44
C TYR A 160 0.76 4.20 -1.97
N TRP A 161 0.01 5.13 -2.59
CA TRP A 161 -0.25 5.12 -4.04
C TRP A 161 0.90 5.68 -4.90
N GLY A 162 1.77 6.50 -4.32
CA GLY A 162 2.83 7.20 -5.06
C GLY A 162 2.31 8.36 -5.91
N GLY A 163 3.03 8.68 -6.98
CA GLY A 163 2.64 9.73 -7.93
C GLY A 163 1.49 9.32 -8.85
N PHE A 164 1.03 10.28 -9.65
CA PHE A 164 -0.02 10.09 -10.64
C PHE A 164 0.56 10.19 -12.05
N ASP A 165 0.17 9.28 -12.93
CA ASP A 165 0.61 9.20 -14.32
C ASP A 165 -0.60 9.01 -15.25
N SER A 166 -0.36 9.22 -16.55
CA SER A 166 -1.39 9.12 -17.57
C SER A 166 -0.86 8.44 -18.84
N ALA A 167 -1.71 7.64 -19.48
CA ALA A 167 -1.45 7.02 -20.78
C ALA A 167 -2.57 7.37 -21.78
N LEU A 168 -2.20 7.67 -23.02
CA LEU A 168 -3.14 8.02 -24.08
C LEU A 168 -3.49 6.79 -24.93
N TYR A 169 -4.77 6.65 -25.24
CA TYR A 169 -5.34 5.59 -26.07
C TYR A 169 -6.28 6.18 -27.13
N PRO A 170 -6.64 5.43 -28.18
CA PRO A 170 -7.59 5.92 -29.20
C PRO A 170 -8.95 6.39 -28.63
N TRP A 171 -9.38 5.84 -27.49
CA TRP A 171 -10.63 6.20 -26.82
C TRP A 171 -10.50 7.38 -25.83
N GLY A 172 -9.28 7.84 -25.53
CA GLY A 172 -9.05 8.93 -24.58
C GLY A 172 -7.80 8.73 -23.72
N GLN A 173 -7.96 8.90 -22.40
CA GLN A 173 -6.85 8.90 -21.44
C GLN A 173 -7.12 7.93 -20.30
N LEU A 174 -6.11 7.12 -19.95
CA LEU A 174 -6.07 6.32 -18.73
C LEU A 174 -5.20 7.03 -17.71
N ASP A 175 -5.82 7.41 -16.61
CA ASP A 175 -5.20 8.02 -15.44
C ASP A 175 -5.01 6.97 -14.36
N TYR A 176 -3.81 6.88 -13.78
CA TYR A 176 -3.47 5.84 -12.82
C TYR A 176 -2.37 6.30 -11.85
N PHE A 177 -2.31 5.64 -10.69
CA PHE A 177 -1.22 5.85 -9.74
C PHE A 177 0.03 5.04 -10.15
N GLN A 178 1.22 5.51 -9.80
CA GLN A 178 2.49 4.87 -10.16
C GLN A 178 2.57 3.39 -9.76
N ILE A 179 1.97 3.04 -8.63
CA ILE A 179 1.90 1.65 -8.17
C ILE A 179 1.08 0.73 -9.10
N ASP A 180 0.23 1.30 -9.95
CA ASP A 180 -0.62 0.59 -10.91
C ASP A 180 -0.07 0.64 -12.35
N ALA A 181 1.16 1.10 -12.56
CA ALA A 181 1.71 1.27 -13.90
C ALA A 181 1.74 -0.03 -14.73
N ASP A 182 2.03 -1.16 -14.10
CA ASP A 182 2.01 -2.49 -14.71
C ASP A 182 0.59 -2.97 -15.04
N LEU A 183 -0.38 -2.66 -14.17
CA LEU A 183 -1.80 -2.98 -14.36
C LEU A 183 -2.42 -2.11 -15.47
N ALA A 184 -2.07 -0.83 -15.53
CA ALA A 184 -2.51 0.11 -16.55
C ALA A 184 -2.14 -0.37 -17.97
N GLY A 185 -0.96 -0.99 -18.11
CA GLY A 185 -0.52 -1.63 -19.36
C GLY A 185 -1.43 -2.74 -19.87
N GLN A 186 -2.21 -3.39 -18.99
CA GLN A 186 -3.19 -4.42 -19.34
C GLN A 186 -4.58 -3.82 -19.57
N ILE A 187 -4.97 -2.85 -18.73
CA ILE A 187 -6.31 -2.24 -18.72
C ILE A 187 -6.58 -1.44 -19.99
N GLY A 188 -5.64 -0.60 -20.43
CA GLY A 188 -5.86 0.26 -21.59
C GLY A 188 -6.14 -0.50 -22.91
N PRO A 189 -5.33 -1.53 -23.25
CA PRO A 189 -5.63 -2.42 -24.39
C PRO A 189 -6.96 -3.16 -24.23
N TYR A 190 -7.29 -3.63 -23.03
CA TYR A 190 -8.57 -4.28 -22.74
C TYR A 190 -9.76 -3.34 -23.03
N VAL A 191 -9.74 -2.11 -22.50
CA VAL A 191 -10.77 -1.09 -22.77
C VAL A 191 -10.90 -0.81 -24.27
N THR A 192 -9.78 -0.75 -24.99
CA THR A 192 -9.78 -0.56 -26.44
C THR A 192 -10.53 -1.68 -27.16
N ALA A 193 -10.25 -2.94 -26.81
CA ALA A 193 -10.92 -4.10 -27.38
C ALA A 193 -12.41 -4.14 -27.02
N GLN A 194 -12.75 -3.82 -25.77
CA GLN A 194 -14.12 -3.89 -25.28
C GLN A 194 -15.02 -2.80 -25.88
N ILE A 195 -14.51 -1.58 -26.03
CA ILE A 195 -15.23 -0.51 -26.76
C ILE A 195 -15.47 -0.93 -28.20
N ALA A 196 -14.46 -1.50 -28.88
CA ALA A 196 -14.64 -2.00 -30.25
C ALA A 196 -15.71 -3.10 -30.34
N ALA A 197 -15.79 -3.99 -29.34
CA ALA A 197 -16.78 -5.05 -29.27
C ALA A 197 -18.21 -4.52 -29.03
N LEU A 198 -18.36 -3.55 -28.11
CA LEU A 198 -19.63 -2.89 -27.78
C LEU A 198 -20.14 -2.01 -28.93
N CYS A 199 -19.23 -1.41 -29.71
CA CYS A 199 -19.55 -0.43 -30.74
C CYS A 199 -19.52 -0.95 -32.18
N ARG A 200 -19.67 -2.27 -32.39
CA ARG A 200 -19.64 -2.91 -33.73
C ARG A 200 -20.58 -2.29 -34.79
N ASP A 201 -21.70 -1.68 -34.39
CA ASP A 201 -22.77 -1.21 -35.30
C ASP A 201 -23.05 0.32 -35.23
N ASN A 202 -22.04 1.16 -35.02
CA ASN A 202 -22.12 2.64 -34.83
C ASN A 202 -22.59 3.10 -33.44
N CYS A 203 -21.65 3.31 -32.52
CA CYS A 203 -21.88 4.12 -31.32
C CYS A 203 -21.78 5.62 -31.66
N PRO A 204 -22.84 6.43 -31.51
CA PRO A 204 -22.75 7.88 -31.66
C PRO A 204 -21.89 8.56 -30.56
N THR A 205 -21.57 7.84 -29.48
CA THR A 205 -20.74 8.30 -28.35
C THR A 205 -19.28 7.86 -28.41
N ALA A 206 -18.90 6.94 -29.31
CA ALA A 206 -17.51 6.51 -29.50
C ALA A 206 -16.59 7.61 -30.08
N GLU A 207 -17.16 8.74 -30.49
CA GLU A 207 -16.42 9.90 -30.99
C GLU A 207 -15.98 10.88 -29.90
N ARG A 208 -16.42 10.74 -28.64
CA ARG A 208 -16.02 11.66 -27.55
C ARG A 208 -14.97 11.00 -26.65
N PRO A 209 -13.72 11.48 -26.68
CA PRO A 209 -12.70 11.03 -25.75
C PRO A 209 -13.17 11.14 -24.30
N PHE A 210 -12.80 10.18 -23.48
CA PHE A 210 -13.07 10.21 -22.05
C PHE A 210 -11.82 9.86 -21.24
N ILE A 211 -11.85 10.24 -19.97
CA ILE A 211 -10.79 9.93 -19.01
C ILE A 211 -11.28 8.76 -18.16
N LEU A 212 -10.55 7.65 -18.17
CA LEU A 212 -10.71 6.55 -17.23
C LEU A 212 -9.68 6.73 -16.12
N THR A 213 -10.11 6.88 -14.87
CA THR A 213 -9.22 6.99 -13.71
C THR A 213 -9.28 5.71 -12.89
N LEU A 214 -8.12 5.07 -12.68
CA LEU A 214 -7.92 4.06 -11.64
C LEU A 214 -7.73 4.79 -10.32
N ALA A 215 -8.79 4.80 -9.52
CA ALA A 215 -8.88 5.57 -8.28
C ALA A 215 -8.26 4.83 -7.11
N ASN A 216 -7.76 5.61 -6.16
CA ASN A 216 -7.27 5.15 -4.87
C ASN A 216 -8.38 4.99 -3.82
N ASP A 217 -9.62 5.19 -4.23
CA ASP A 217 -10.83 5.14 -3.42
C ASP A 217 -11.96 4.45 -4.21
N PHE A 218 -13.17 4.46 -3.64
CA PHE A 218 -14.38 3.97 -4.28
C PHE A 218 -15.34 5.09 -4.70
N ALA A 219 -14.85 6.32 -4.80
CA ALA A 219 -15.67 7.44 -5.21
C ALA A 219 -16.08 7.28 -6.68
N GLU A 220 -17.35 7.54 -6.96
CA GLU A 220 -17.88 7.56 -8.33
C GLU A 220 -17.97 9.00 -8.86
N THR A 221 -17.97 9.15 -10.19
CA THR A 221 -18.15 10.44 -10.85
C THR A 221 -19.37 10.42 -11.77
N ALA A 222 -20.15 11.49 -11.75
CA ALA A 222 -21.25 11.71 -12.67
C ALA A 222 -20.83 12.52 -13.92
N ALA A 223 -19.56 12.94 -14.00
CA ALA A 223 -19.07 13.74 -15.12
C ALA A 223 -19.10 12.90 -16.42
N PRO A 224 -19.79 13.35 -17.48
CA PRO A 224 -20.06 12.52 -18.65
C PRO A 224 -18.83 12.18 -19.48
N ASN A 225 -17.69 12.86 -19.27
CA ASN A 225 -16.41 12.59 -19.93
C ASN A 225 -15.39 11.92 -18.99
N GLN A 226 -15.80 11.50 -17.80
CA GLN A 226 -14.96 10.80 -16.85
C GLN A 226 -15.61 9.48 -16.45
N MET A 227 -14.77 8.48 -16.26
CA MET A 227 -15.13 7.21 -15.65
C MET A 227 -14.11 6.98 -14.54
N ARG A 228 -14.59 6.81 -13.32
CA ARG A 228 -13.75 6.52 -12.16
C ARG A 228 -14.05 5.10 -11.72
N VAL A 229 -13.03 4.26 -11.64
CA VAL A 229 -13.12 2.90 -11.13
C VAL A 229 -12.05 2.73 -10.06
N PRO A 230 -12.33 2.05 -8.93
CA PRO A 230 -11.30 1.75 -7.96
C PRO A 230 -10.16 0.96 -8.61
N SER A 231 -8.93 1.20 -8.14
CA SER A 231 -7.75 0.44 -8.55
C SER A 231 -8.00 -1.06 -8.40
N PRO A 232 -7.50 -1.92 -9.31
CA PRO A 232 -7.56 -3.36 -9.13
C PRO A 232 -7.00 -3.82 -7.78
N ARG A 233 -6.05 -3.08 -7.20
CA ARG A 233 -5.50 -3.36 -5.87
C ARG A 233 -6.56 -3.24 -4.77
N LEU A 234 -7.58 -2.39 -4.91
CA LEU A 234 -8.69 -2.26 -3.97
C LEU A 234 -9.81 -3.27 -4.22
N VAL A 235 -10.03 -3.64 -5.47
CA VAL A 235 -11.12 -4.55 -5.85
C VAL A 235 -10.71 -6.01 -5.65
N GLY A 236 -9.58 -6.39 -6.22
CA GLY A 236 -9.07 -7.75 -6.23
C GLY A 236 -8.05 -7.97 -7.35
N LEU A 237 -6.92 -8.55 -6.97
CA LEU A 237 -5.92 -9.17 -7.84
C LEU A 237 -6.05 -10.70 -7.74
N ASP A 238 -5.59 -11.40 -8.76
CA ASP A 238 -5.46 -12.86 -8.73
C ASP A 238 -4.18 -13.30 -7.97
N GLU A 239 -3.94 -14.61 -7.92
CA GLU A 239 -2.75 -15.19 -7.28
C GLU A 239 -1.41 -14.73 -7.89
N ASN A 240 -1.42 -14.22 -9.13
CA ASN A 240 -0.25 -13.75 -9.86
C ASN A 240 -0.08 -12.23 -9.75
N GLY A 241 -0.98 -11.53 -9.04
CA GLY A 241 -0.98 -10.08 -8.92
C GLY A 241 -1.56 -9.35 -10.14
N ALA A 242 -2.21 -10.05 -11.07
CA ALA A 242 -2.92 -9.43 -12.19
C ALA A 242 -4.34 -9.02 -11.76
N PRO A 243 -5.01 -8.08 -12.47
CA PRO A 243 -6.38 -7.72 -12.14
C PRO A 243 -7.29 -8.95 -12.22
N SER A 244 -8.05 -9.20 -11.15
CA SER A 244 -8.95 -10.36 -11.06
C SER A 244 -10.18 -10.23 -11.94
N ASP A 245 -10.93 -11.32 -12.10
CA ASP A 245 -12.25 -11.31 -12.74
C ASP A 245 -13.23 -10.36 -12.04
N LEU A 246 -13.11 -10.15 -10.73
CA LEU A 246 -13.88 -9.16 -9.96
C LEU A 246 -13.70 -7.73 -10.49
N PHE A 247 -12.46 -7.37 -10.81
CA PHE A 247 -12.15 -6.06 -11.38
C PHE A 247 -12.65 -5.94 -12.82
N TRP A 248 -12.47 -6.99 -13.63
CA TRP A 248 -12.93 -6.98 -15.01
C TRP A 248 -14.46 -6.92 -15.11
N GLU A 249 -15.19 -7.64 -14.26
CA GLU A 249 -16.65 -7.56 -14.16
C GLU A 249 -17.12 -6.13 -13.82
N LEU A 250 -16.46 -5.48 -12.86
CA LEU A 250 -16.73 -4.09 -12.49
C LEU A 250 -16.49 -3.14 -13.68
N LEU A 251 -15.34 -3.25 -14.34
CA LEU A 251 -14.98 -2.39 -15.47
C LEU A 251 -15.93 -2.61 -16.65
N ASP A 252 -16.27 -3.86 -16.97
CA ASP A 252 -17.23 -4.20 -18.00
C ASP A 252 -18.60 -3.59 -17.72
N GLY A 253 -19.08 -3.68 -16.48
CA GLY A 253 -20.32 -3.03 -16.06
C GLY A 253 -20.32 -1.54 -16.36
N ARG A 254 -19.23 -0.82 -16.00
CA ARG A 254 -19.11 0.63 -16.27
C ARG A 254 -19.00 0.97 -17.75
N LEU A 255 -18.32 0.14 -18.54
CA LEU A 255 -18.23 0.32 -19.98
C LEU A 255 -19.59 0.07 -20.65
N VAL A 256 -20.34 -0.93 -20.20
CA VAL A 256 -21.71 -1.20 -20.68
C VAL A 256 -22.67 -0.07 -20.28
N ASP A 257 -22.59 0.46 -19.06
CA ASP A 257 -23.43 1.60 -18.65
C ASP A 257 -23.17 2.84 -19.52
N ARG A 258 -21.91 3.03 -19.94
CA ARG A 258 -21.49 4.17 -20.75
C ARG A 258 -21.78 4.02 -22.25
N PHE A 259 -21.50 2.84 -22.80
CA PHE A 259 -21.48 2.60 -24.25
C PHE A 259 -22.54 1.61 -24.72
N GLY A 260 -23.17 0.88 -23.80
CA GLY A 260 -24.24 -0.05 -24.08
C GLY A 260 -25.49 0.64 -24.60
N ARG A 261 -26.36 -0.13 -25.27
CA ARG A 261 -27.64 0.39 -25.76
C ARG A 261 -28.57 0.65 -24.57
N ILE A 262 -28.91 1.92 -24.33
CA ILE A 262 -29.94 2.28 -23.36
C ILE A 262 -31.28 1.78 -23.89
N THR A 263 -31.82 0.73 -23.28
CA THR A 263 -33.18 0.26 -23.56
C THR A 263 -34.13 0.94 -22.58
N LEU A 264 -34.77 2.03 -23.00
CA LEU A 264 -35.87 2.62 -22.24
C LEU A 264 -37.09 1.69 -22.35
N ARG A 265 -37.43 1.00 -21.25
CA ARG A 265 -38.70 0.26 -21.14
C ARG A 265 -39.76 1.25 -20.66
N PHE A 266 -40.74 1.51 -21.51
CA PHE A 266 -41.95 2.27 -21.18
C PHE A 266 -43.05 1.35 -20.67
#